data_AF-A0A821Z5T1-F1
#
_entry.id   AF-A0A821Z5T1-F1
#
_cell.length_a   1.000
_cell.length_b   1.000
_cell.length_c   1.000
_cell.angle_alpha   90.00
_cell.angle_beta   90.00
_cell.angle_gamma   90.00
#
_symmetry.space_group_name_H-M   'P 1'
#
loop_
_entity.id
_entity.type
_entity.pdbx_description
1 polymer ?
#
loop_
_entity_poly.entity_id
_entity_poly.type
_entity_poly.pdbx_seq_one_letter_code
_entity_poly.pdbx_strand_id
1 'polypeptide(L)'
;RARKSDEDPDDGKILEEQQSDNTSTSEVDKKYQYFIGKDYSNAYQRDFTELEDYTTDSVARTLVPRMPWHDEALVVFGQTARDVARHFIQRWNIHKCETYLKNDSYPFLLPKSYDDVEDLAVENWSDFLESEPFRVNAQNQFFITIAQDSVVRNQLANVLFRRIERAHNNAEKFRIYVVLPLLPGFDNTNAVRAVLYFIMCSITKGDNSLFKRLENAGISPKDYINFFGMRNHDILMGRLVTEIIYVHSKLMIIDDRMAICGSANINDRSLLGNRDSEFCIVINDLEEEDGRFNGEPVRVGKFCSSWRKKIFEMLLGIQFENPNNIDVTDPVSDEFYSYFQDVAKQNTCIYEEVFATMPTDHTKTFAQITAYNNMAKMKDIDPIEAQQKLKGIQGFIVEYPLYFLDEENYLPSVATREGKNFSFHYQ
;
A
#
# COMPACT_ATOMS: atom_id res chain seq x y z
N ARG A 1 33.05 28.84 7.35
CA ARG A 1 32.52 30.17 6.92
C ARG A 1 31.26 29.91 6.13
N ALA A 2 30.12 30.22 6.74
CA ALA A 2 28.78 29.92 6.25
C ALA A 2 28.51 30.53 4.85
N ARG A 3 27.83 29.77 3.99
CA ARG A 3 27.10 30.31 2.84
C ARG A 3 25.62 30.23 3.19
N LYS A 4 24.98 31.40 3.27
CA LYS A 4 23.53 31.58 3.36
C LYS A 4 22.92 31.09 2.04
N SER A 5 21.91 30.22 2.12
CA SER A 5 20.90 30.05 1.08
C SER A 5 19.87 31.16 1.27
N ASP A 6 19.58 31.88 0.18
CA ASP A 6 18.46 32.79 0.12
C ASP A 6 17.18 31.95 0.00
N GLU A 7 16.43 31.86 1.09
CA GLU A 7 15.04 31.40 1.10
C GLU A 7 14.13 32.62 1.23
N ASP A 8 13.07 32.65 0.43
CA ASP A 8 12.01 33.66 0.44
C ASP A 8 11.41 33.80 1.86
N PRO A 9 11.40 35.00 2.46
CA PRO A 9 10.93 35.20 3.81
C PRO A 9 9.47 35.65 3.80
N ASP A 10 8.50 34.75 3.65
CA ASP A 10 7.11 35.11 4.03
C ASP A 10 6.18 33.97 4.49
N ASP A 11 6.47 32.69 4.22
CA ASP A 11 5.58 31.60 4.69
C ASP A 11 5.93 31.07 6.10
N GLY A 12 7.08 31.45 6.65
CA GLY A 12 7.56 30.96 7.96
C GLY A 12 7.03 31.69 9.20
N LYS A 13 6.42 32.86 9.05
CA LYS A 13 6.03 33.71 10.19
C LYS A 13 4.62 33.48 10.72
N ILE A 14 3.74 32.85 9.95
CA ILE A 14 2.36 32.58 10.40
C ILE A 14 2.29 31.34 11.32
N LEU A 15 3.34 30.51 11.34
CA LEU A 15 3.42 29.30 12.17
C LEU A 15 4.05 29.52 13.56
N GLU A 16 4.76 30.63 13.80
CA GLU A 16 5.40 30.89 15.09
C GLU A 16 4.46 31.55 16.13
N GLU A 17 3.44 32.29 15.71
CA GLU A 17 2.53 33.00 16.63
C GLU A 17 1.37 32.15 17.18
N GLN A 18 1.21 30.89 16.76
CA GLN A 18 0.20 29.96 17.31
C GLN A 18 0.77 28.83 18.19
N GLN A 19 2.08 28.84 18.48
CA GLN A 19 2.73 27.84 19.35
C GLN A 19 2.56 28.10 20.86
N SER A 20 1.86 29.15 21.28
CA SER A 20 1.79 29.54 22.70
C SER A 20 0.66 28.87 23.51
N ASP A 21 -0.28 28.14 22.89
CA ASP A 21 -1.31 27.40 23.62
C ASP A 21 -1.00 25.89 23.70
N ASN A 22 0.20 25.59 24.22
CA ASN A 22 0.53 24.25 24.69
C ASN A 22 -0.16 24.03 26.05
N THR A 23 -1.49 23.84 26.02
CA THR A 23 -2.22 23.36 27.19
C THR A 23 -1.65 21.99 27.56
N SER A 24 -1.00 21.94 28.72
CA SER A 24 -0.42 20.73 29.29
C SER A 24 -1.46 19.62 29.30
N THR A 25 -1.27 18.60 28.45
CA THR A 25 -2.04 17.36 28.54
C THR A 25 -1.83 16.79 29.94
N SER A 26 -2.93 16.70 30.70
CA SER A 26 -2.87 16.22 32.08
C SER A 26 -2.37 14.77 32.09
N GLU A 27 -1.71 14.31 33.16
CA GLU A 27 -1.34 12.89 33.29
C GLU A 27 -2.53 11.93 33.14
N VAL A 28 -3.75 12.43 33.38
CA VAL A 28 -5.02 11.72 33.19
C VAL A 28 -5.33 11.46 31.70
N ASP A 29 -4.94 12.36 30.79
CA ASP A 29 -5.16 12.20 29.34
C ASP A 29 -4.28 11.09 28.74
N LYS A 30 -3.07 10.89 29.27
CA LYS A 30 -2.15 9.84 28.79
C LYS A 30 -2.69 8.42 29.01
N LYS A 31 -3.53 8.21 30.04
CA LYS A 31 -4.10 6.90 30.39
C LYS A 31 -5.08 6.37 29.33
N TYR A 32 -5.65 7.24 28.51
CA TYR A 32 -6.64 6.89 27.48
C TYR A 32 -6.12 7.00 26.04
N GLN A 33 -4.80 7.15 25.86
CA GLN A 33 -4.17 7.20 24.55
C GLN A 33 -3.79 5.79 24.07
N TYR A 34 -4.27 5.40 22.89
CA TYR A 34 -3.83 4.16 22.24
C TYR A 34 -2.39 4.24 21.73
N PHE A 35 -2.01 5.38 21.14
CA PHE A 35 -0.70 5.62 20.56
C PHE A 35 0.05 6.62 21.43
N ILE A 36 1.06 6.18 22.18
CA ILE A 36 1.78 7.01 23.16
C ILE A 36 3.04 7.62 22.53
N GLY A 37 3.23 8.93 22.70
CA GLY A 37 4.44 9.63 22.25
C GLY A 37 4.68 9.45 20.75
N LYS A 38 5.88 8.95 20.41
CA LYS A 38 6.30 8.72 19.01
C LYS A 38 5.36 7.78 18.27
N ASP A 39 4.66 6.88 18.95
CA ASP A 39 3.71 5.96 18.31
C ASP A 39 2.52 6.68 17.63
N TYR A 40 2.21 7.92 18.05
CA TYR A 40 1.32 8.80 17.29
C TYR A 40 2.11 9.54 16.22
N SER A 41 2.01 9.04 14.99
CA SER A 41 2.83 9.50 13.86
C SER A 41 2.02 9.76 12.59
N ASN A 42 2.58 10.62 11.74
CA ASN A 42 2.12 10.87 10.38
C ASN A 42 3.34 11.12 9.49
N ALA A 43 3.68 10.15 8.66
CA ALA A 43 4.92 10.13 7.88
C ALA A 43 4.97 11.21 6.78
N TYR A 44 3.82 11.77 6.36
CA TYR A 44 3.80 12.89 5.42
C TYR A 44 4.10 14.23 6.10
N GLN A 45 3.90 14.32 7.40
CA GLN A 45 4.07 15.55 8.17
C GLN A 45 5.48 15.63 8.77
N ARG A 46 5.96 14.52 9.34
CA ARG A 46 7.27 14.47 9.98
C ARG A 46 7.75 13.03 10.16
N ASP A 47 9.00 12.76 9.79
CA ASP A 47 9.66 11.50 10.13
C ASP A 47 10.06 11.45 11.62
N PHE A 48 10.40 10.25 12.11
CA PHE A 48 10.81 10.04 13.49
C PHE A 48 12.13 10.74 13.81
N THR A 49 12.12 11.54 14.87
CA THR A 49 13.31 12.18 15.44
C THR A 49 13.36 11.94 16.94
N GLU A 50 14.56 11.90 17.52
CA GLU A 50 14.77 11.79 18.98
C GLU A 50 14.10 10.56 19.59
N LEU A 51 14.39 9.38 19.03
CA LEU A 51 13.76 8.10 19.42
C LEU A 51 14.10 7.67 20.85
N GLU A 52 15.17 8.23 21.45
CA GLU A 52 15.51 8.00 22.85
C GLU A 52 14.43 8.52 23.80
N ASP A 53 13.69 9.57 23.41
CA ASP A 53 12.52 10.07 24.13
C ASP A 53 11.23 9.63 23.43
N TYR A 54 10.95 8.33 23.50
CA TYR A 54 9.79 7.70 22.86
C TYR A 54 8.43 8.20 23.38
N THR A 55 8.39 8.89 24.53
CA THR A 55 7.16 9.35 25.16
C THR A 55 6.68 10.72 24.69
N THR A 56 7.51 11.42 23.90
CA THR A 56 7.17 12.71 23.31
C THR A 56 6.55 12.55 21.94
N ASP A 57 5.55 13.38 21.64
CA ASP A 57 4.90 13.38 20.34
C ASP A 57 5.80 14.02 19.28
N SER A 58 5.79 13.46 18.07
CA SER A 58 6.49 14.06 16.92
C SER A 58 5.67 15.16 16.25
N VAL A 59 4.35 15.17 16.46
CA VAL A 59 3.40 16.11 15.85
C VAL A 59 2.35 16.54 16.88
N ALA A 60 1.78 17.73 16.71
CA ALA A 60 0.74 18.23 17.59
C ALA A 60 -0.59 17.48 17.36
N ARG A 61 -0.99 16.62 18.31
CA ARG A 61 -2.21 15.78 18.23
C ARG A 61 -3.50 16.55 18.03
N THR A 62 -3.55 17.81 18.47
CA THR A 62 -4.72 18.69 18.32
C THR A 62 -4.88 19.19 16.89
N LEU A 63 -3.80 19.18 16.10
CA LEU A 63 -3.73 19.76 14.78
C LEU A 63 -3.64 18.70 13.68
N VAL A 64 -2.78 17.71 13.87
CA VAL A 64 -2.40 16.72 12.87
C VAL A 64 -3.03 15.38 13.21
N PRO A 65 -3.93 14.83 12.36
CA PRO A 65 -4.39 13.47 12.55
C PRO A 65 -3.23 12.48 12.33
N ARG A 66 -3.20 11.38 13.08
CA ARG A 66 -2.29 10.27 12.77
C ARG A 66 -2.61 9.70 11.40
N MET A 67 -1.58 9.20 10.71
CA MET A 67 -1.78 8.42 9.49
C MET A 67 -2.14 6.98 9.88
N PRO A 68 -3.33 6.46 9.53
CA PRO A 68 -3.65 5.06 9.78
C PRO A 68 -2.69 4.13 9.05
N TRP A 69 -2.37 2.99 9.67
CA TRP A 69 -1.46 1.98 9.14
C TRP A 69 -2.25 0.70 8.88
N HIS A 70 -2.31 0.30 7.62
CA HIS A 70 -2.99 -0.92 7.20
C HIS A 70 -1.95 -1.94 6.72
N ASP A 71 -1.93 -3.11 7.33
CA ASP A 71 -0.92 -4.13 7.08
C ASP A 71 -1.49 -5.53 7.29
N GLU A 72 -0.79 -6.53 6.77
CA GLU A 72 -1.18 -7.93 6.80
C GLU A 72 -0.03 -8.77 7.37
N ALA A 73 -0.33 -9.65 8.31
CA ALA A 73 0.65 -10.50 8.95
C ALA A 73 0.08 -11.90 9.18
N LEU A 74 0.98 -12.86 9.39
CA LEU A 74 0.63 -14.24 9.68
C LEU A 74 1.47 -14.78 10.84
N VAL A 75 0.94 -15.82 11.46
CA VAL A 75 1.67 -16.65 12.42
C VAL A 75 1.66 -18.08 11.89
N VAL A 76 2.82 -18.72 11.91
CA VAL A 76 2.99 -20.13 11.53
C VAL A 76 3.50 -20.92 12.73
N PHE A 77 3.16 -22.20 12.75
CA PHE A 77 3.54 -23.13 13.81
C PHE A 77 4.28 -24.33 13.20
N GLY A 78 4.87 -25.17 14.04
CA GLY A 78 5.49 -26.42 13.59
C GLY A 78 6.73 -26.22 12.71
N GLN A 79 6.82 -26.99 11.62
CA GLN A 79 8.04 -27.09 10.80
C GLN A 79 8.34 -25.76 10.11
N THR A 80 7.32 -25.08 9.58
CA THR A 80 7.45 -23.77 8.95
C THR A 80 8.03 -22.73 9.92
N ALA A 81 7.64 -22.76 11.20
CA ALA A 81 8.24 -21.90 12.21
C ALA A 81 9.72 -22.24 12.47
N ARG A 82 10.12 -23.52 12.37
CA ARG A 82 11.53 -23.92 12.41
C ARG A 82 12.31 -23.47 11.18
N ASP A 83 11.68 -23.41 10.01
CA ASP A 83 12.30 -22.88 8.79
C ASP A 83 12.58 -21.38 8.92
N VAL A 84 11.61 -20.62 9.46
CA VAL A 84 11.81 -19.20 9.82
C VAL A 84 12.97 -19.06 10.81
N ALA A 85 13.02 -19.90 11.85
CA ALA A 85 14.10 -19.89 12.83
C ALA A 85 15.45 -20.23 12.21
N ARG A 86 15.52 -21.16 11.24
CA ARG A 86 16.75 -21.49 10.51
C ARG A 86 17.27 -20.31 9.72
N HIS A 87 16.40 -19.57 9.05
CA HIS A 87 16.79 -18.34 8.35
C HIS A 87 17.41 -17.32 9.33
N PHE A 88 16.78 -17.11 10.49
CA PHE A 88 17.34 -16.24 11.54
C PHE A 88 18.71 -16.72 12.03
N ILE A 89 18.84 -18.01 12.36
CA ILE A 89 20.08 -18.62 12.84
C ILE A 89 21.21 -18.46 11.83
N GLN A 90 20.92 -18.68 10.54
CA GLN A 90 21.90 -18.50 9.48
C GLN A 90 22.43 -17.06 9.45
N ARG A 91 21.54 -16.06 9.43
CA ARG A 91 21.93 -14.64 9.41
C ARG A 91 22.68 -14.23 10.68
N TRP A 92 22.22 -14.68 11.84
CA TRP A 92 22.88 -14.43 13.11
C TRP A 92 24.31 -14.98 13.12
N ASN A 93 24.49 -16.24 12.72
CA ASN A 93 25.81 -16.89 12.72
C ASN A 93 26.76 -16.25 11.70
N ILE A 94 26.27 -15.85 10.52
CA ILE A 94 27.05 -15.09 9.53
C ILE A 94 27.52 -13.76 10.14
N HIS A 95 26.60 -12.98 10.71
CA HIS A 95 26.95 -11.68 11.29
C HIS A 95 27.90 -11.81 12.49
N LYS A 96 27.70 -12.85 13.32
CA LYS A 96 28.66 -13.21 14.37
C LYS A 96 30.04 -13.48 13.80
N CYS A 97 30.16 -14.28 12.74
CA CYS A 97 31.44 -14.57 12.10
C CYS A 97 32.12 -13.30 11.54
N GLU A 98 31.35 -12.39 10.94
CA GLU A 98 31.88 -11.18 10.30
C GLU A 98 32.30 -10.10 11.31
N THR A 99 31.51 -9.89 12.37
CA THR A 99 31.66 -8.72 13.24
C THR A 99 32.06 -9.07 14.67
N TYR A 100 31.61 -10.22 15.19
CA TYR A 100 31.67 -10.55 16.63
C TYR A 100 32.27 -11.93 16.91
N LEU A 101 33.19 -12.38 16.05
CA LEU A 101 33.71 -13.75 16.07
C LEU A 101 34.29 -14.12 17.43
N LYS A 102 35.04 -13.19 18.05
CA LYS A 102 35.72 -13.38 19.34
C LYS A 102 34.91 -12.90 20.55
N ASN A 103 33.69 -12.41 20.35
CA ASN A 103 32.84 -11.93 21.44
C ASN A 103 31.90 -13.04 21.90
N ASP A 104 32.19 -13.61 23.07
CA ASP A 104 31.45 -14.74 23.64
C ASP A 104 30.07 -14.34 24.18
N SER A 105 29.81 -13.04 24.37
CA SER A 105 28.47 -12.54 24.77
C SER A 105 27.41 -12.76 23.68
N TYR A 106 27.82 -13.03 22.45
CA TYR A 106 26.94 -13.37 21.33
C TYR A 106 27.17 -14.85 20.97
N PRO A 107 26.35 -15.80 21.44
CA PRO A 107 26.58 -17.22 21.18
C PRO A 107 26.28 -17.58 19.71
N PHE A 108 26.91 -18.63 19.19
CA PHE A 108 26.40 -19.27 17.98
C PHE A 108 25.05 -19.92 18.27
N LEU A 109 24.12 -19.80 17.32
CA LEU A 109 22.82 -20.43 17.42
C LEU A 109 22.80 -21.76 16.65
N LEU A 110 22.04 -22.72 17.17
CA LEU A 110 21.85 -24.04 16.56
C LEU A 110 20.37 -24.26 16.26
N PRO A 111 20.01 -24.80 15.08
CA PRO A 111 18.63 -25.12 14.78
C PRO A 111 18.16 -26.29 15.65
N LYS A 112 16.92 -26.21 16.15
CA LYS A 112 16.26 -27.37 16.76
C LYS A 112 16.02 -28.44 15.68
N SER A 113 16.14 -29.72 16.02
CA SER A 113 15.88 -30.83 15.09
C SER A 113 14.41 -30.85 14.67
N TYR A 114 14.07 -31.54 13.58
CA TYR A 114 12.67 -31.67 13.12
C TYR A 114 11.90 -32.79 13.82
N ASP A 115 12.60 -33.70 14.51
CA ASP A 115 12.09 -34.99 15.01
C ASP A 115 10.82 -34.89 15.87
N ASP A 116 10.64 -33.78 16.59
CA ASP A 116 9.49 -33.56 17.48
C ASP A 116 8.32 -32.76 16.85
N VAL A 117 8.24 -32.62 15.53
CA VAL A 117 7.18 -31.83 14.87
C VAL A 117 6.59 -32.55 13.66
N GLU A 118 5.26 -32.62 13.62
CA GLU A 118 4.47 -33.25 12.55
C GLU A 118 4.71 -32.61 11.18
N ASP A 119 4.72 -33.45 10.14
CA ASP A 119 4.90 -33.07 8.73
C ASP A 119 3.74 -32.23 8.22
N LEU A 120 4.07 -31.04 7.69
CA LEU A 120 3.19 -30.29 6.80
C LEU A 120 3.80 -30.42 5.40
N ALA A 121 3.03 -31.00 4.47
CA ALA A 121 3.46 -31.21 3.10
C ALA A 121 3.87 -29.88 2.44
N VAL A 122 5.12 -29.79 2.00
CA VAL A 122 5.62 -28.66 1.21
C VAL A 122 5.62 -29.10 -0.25
N GLU A 123 4.63 -28.68 -1.02
CA GLU A 123 4.65 -28.84 -2.48
C GLU A 123 5.40 -27.69 -3.16
N ASN A 124 6.06 -28.02 -4.26
CA ASN A 124 6.97 -27.15 -5.00
C ASN A 124 6.18 -26.07 -5.77
N TRP A 125 6.38 -24.79 -5.46
CA TRP A 125 5.51 -23.68 -5.89
C TRP A 125 5.79 -23.13 -7.30
N SER A 126 6.94 -23.44 -7.89
CA SER A 126 7.38 -22.84 -9.17
C SER A 126 6.48 -23.21 -10.34
N ASP A 127 5.87 -24.38 -10.30
CA ASP A 127 5.03 -24.89 -11.39
C ASP A 127 3.62 -24.29 -11.34
N PHE A 128 3.19 -23.75 -10.18
CA PHE A 128 1.84 -23.21 -10.00
C PHE A 128 1.64 -21.99 -10.89
N LEU A 129 2.45 -20.93 -10.76
CA LEU A 129 2.27 -19.64 -11.45
C LEU A 129 2.21 -19.74 -13.00
N GLU A 130 2.76 -20.81 -13.59
CA GLU A 130 2.74 -21.02 -15.04
C GLU A 130 1.59 -21.93 -15.52
N SER A 131 1.01 -22.77 -14.65
CA SER A 131 0.11 -23.86 -15.06
C SER A 131 -1.39 -23.62 -14.89
N GLU A 132 -1.86 -22.69 -14.04
CA GLU A 132 -3.29 -22.61 -13.67
C GLU A 132 -3.91 -21.19 -13.88
N PRO A 133 -5.26 -21.06 -13.92
CA PRO A 133 -5.98 -19.83 -14.26
C PRO A 133 -6.14 -18.83 -13.09
N PHE A 134 -5.06 -18.19 -12.64
CA PHE A 134 -5.04 -17.37 -11.41
C PHE A 134 -5.61 -15.96 -11.41
N ARG A 135 -6.74 -15.72 -10.73
CA ARG A 135 -7.31 -14.40 -10.33
C ARG A 135 -6.57 -13.86 -9.12
N VAL A 136 -6.30 -12.55 -9.07
CA VAL A 136 -5.37 -11.97 -8.07
C VAL A 136 -6.00 -10.83 -7.28
N ASN A 137 -5.98 -10.91 -5.95
CA ASN A 137 -6.17 -9.77 -5.07
C ASN A 137 -4.84 -9.43 -4.42
N ALA A 138 -4.32 -8.23 -4.66
CA ALA A 138 -3.03 -7.79 -4.15
C ALA A 138 -3.17 -6.50 -3.33
N GLN A 139 -2.57 -6.50 -2.16
CA GLN A 139 -2.32 -5.29 -1.38
C GLN A 139 -0.81 -5.14 -1.23
N ASN A 140 -0.26 -4.04 -1.74
CA ASN A 140 1.18 -3.82 -1.67
C ASN A 140 1.52 -2.35 -1.41
N GLN A 141 2.57 -2.11 -0.63
CA GLN A 141 3.09 -0.76 -0.40
C GLN A 141 3.65 -0.12 -1.69
N PHE A 142 4.19 -0.93 -2.60
CA PHE A 142 4.73 -0.46 -3.88
C PHE A 142 4.23 -1.33 -5.03
N PHE A 143 4.14 -0.74 -6.22
CA PHE A 143 3.87 -1.45 -7.47
C PHE A 143 4.84 -0.94 -8.54
N ILE A 144 6.11 -1.32 -8.41
CA ILE A 144 7.19 -0.95 -9.34
C ILE A 144 7.61 -2.17 -10.13
N THR A 145 7.01 -2.32 -11.30
CA THR A 145 7.25 -3.43 -12.23
C THR A 145 6.99 -2.96 -13.65
N ILE A 146 7.97 -3.12 -14.54
CA ILE A 146 7.86 -2.67 -15.93
C ILE A 146 8.28 -3.83 -16.83
N ALA A 147 7.46 -4.09 -17.83
CA ALA A 147 7.57 -5.26 -18.69
C ALA A 147 8.85 -5.33 -19.52
N GLN A 148 9.27 -4.21 -20.09
CA GLN A 148 10.38 -4.13 -21.03
C GLN A 148 11.21 -2.90 -20.69
N ASP A 149 11.98 -2.98 -19.60
CA ASP A 149 12.78 -1.87 -19.11
C ASP A 149 14.20 -2.32 -18.80
N SER A 150 15.18 -1.44 -19.02
CA SER A 150 16.59 -1.73 -18.73
C SER A 150 16.94 -1.53 -17.25
N VAL A 151 16.11 -0.79 -16.50
CA VAL A 151 16.34 -0.39 -15.11
C VAL A 151 15.54 -1.26 -14.16
N VAL A 152 14.25 -1.45 -14.42
CA VAL A 152 13.33 -2.31 -13.65
C VAL A 152 13.36 -3.73 -14.23
N ARG A 153 13.84 -4.69 -13.43
CA ARG A 153 14.14 -6.05 -13.89
C ARG A 153 13.15 -7.12 -13.47
N ASN A 154 12.40 -6.90 -12.39
CA ASN A 154 11.39 -7.87 -11.95
C ASN A 154 10.31 -8.09 -13.03
N GLN A 155 9.75 -9.30 -13.08
CA GLN A 155 8.94 -9.75 -14.23
C GLN A 155 7.42 -9.71 -13.98
N LEU A 156 6.96 -9.12 -12.87
CA LEU A 156 5.54 -9.18 -12.52
C LEU A 156 4.63 -8.55 -13.59
N ALA A 157 4.99 -7.39 -14.14
CA ALA A 157 4.25 -6.76 -15.24
C ALA A 157 4.12 -7.68 -16.47
N ASN A 158 5.15 -8.46 -16.79
CA ASN A 158 5.10 -9.42 -17.90
C ASN A 158 4.22 -10.62 -17.59
N VAL A 159 4.21 -11.10 -16.35
CA VAL A 159 3.32 -12.17 -15.91
C VAL A 159 1.86 -11.70 -15.95
N LEU A 160 1.56 -10.52 -15.40
CA LEU A 160 0.22 -9.93 -15.42
C LEU A 160 -0.27 -9.67 -16.84
N PHE A 161 0.53 -9.06 -17.70
CA PHE A 161 0.19 -8.83 -19.10
C PHE A 161 -0.19 -10.15 -19.81
N ARG A 162 0.69 -11.17 -19.74
CA ARG A 162 0.44 -12.47 -20.38
C ARG A 162 -0.80 -13.17 -19.83
N ARG A 163 -1.05 -13.07 -18.52
CA ARG A 163 -2.21 -13.69 -17.88
C ARG A 163 -3.52 -13.03 -18.30
N ILE A 164 -3.54 -11.70 -18.36
CA ILE A 164 -4.69 -10.91 -18.82
C ILE A 164 -4.95 -11.17 -20.31
N GLU A 165 -3.91 -11.15 -21.14
CA GLU A 165 -3.99 -11.48 -22.56
C GLU A 165 -4.56 -12.87 -22.79
N ARG A 166 -4.10 -13.88 -22.03
CA ARG A 166 -4.68 -15.23 -22.06
C ARG A 166 -6.15 -15.24 -21.67
N ALA A 167 -6.53 -14.54 -20.60
CA ALA A 167 -7.93 -14.46 -20.17
C ALA A 167 -8.82 -13.83 -21.26
N HIS A 168 -8.35 -12.74 -21.85
CA HIS A 168 -9.04 -12.04 -22.92
C HIS A 168 -9.26 -12.94 -24.14
N ASN A 169 -8.20 -13.58 -24.62
CA ASN A 169 -8.25 -14.48 -25.77
C ASN A 169 -9.17 -15.69 -25.55
N ASN A 170 -9.28 -16.15 -24.29
CA ASN A 170 -10.13 -17.27 -23.91
C ASN A 170 -11.56 -16.85 -23.50
N ALA A 171 -11.90 -15.55 -23.57
CA ALA A 171 -13.15 -15.00 -23.04
C ALA A 171 -13.43 -15.40 -21.57
N GLU A 172 -12.36 -15.53 -20.78
CA GLU A 172 -12.42 -15.91 -19.37
C GLU A 172 -12.76 -14.68 -18.50
N LYS A 173 -13.70 -14.84 -17.57
CA LYS A 173 -13.94 -13.84 -16.52
C LYS A 173 -12.78 -13.83 -15.53
N PHE A 174 -12.03 -12.74 -15.56
CA PHE A 174 -10.75 -12.60 -14.90
C PHE A 174 -10.59 -11.21 -14.30
N ARG A 175 -10.40 -11.10 -12.98
CA ARG A 175 -10.33 -9.83 -12.26
C ARG A 175 -9.09 -9.76 -11.38
N ILE A 176 -8.48 -8.59 -11.32
CA ILE A 176 -7.36 -8.23 -10.47
C ILE A 176 -7.70 -6.97 -9.69
N TYR A 177 -7.57 -7.05 -8.37
CA TYR A 177 -7.74 -5.91 -7.46
C TYR A 177 -6.38 -5.55 -6.90
N VAL A 178 -5.93 -4.31 -7.09
CA VAL A 178 -4.67 -3.81 -6.53
C VAL A 178 -4.97 -2.66 -5.58
N VAL A 179 -4.62 -2.79 -4.31
CA VAL A 179 -4.74 -1.71 -3.32
C VAL A 179 -3.34 -1.20 -2.95
N LEU A 180 -3.11 0.09 -3.14
CA LEU A 180 -1.84 0.78 -2.92
C LEU A 180 -2.01 1.96 -1.96
N PRO A 181 -0.95 2.42 -1.28
CA PRO A 181 -1.00 3.71 -0.60
C PRO A 181 -1.15 4.82 -1.65
N LEU A 182 -2.09 5.76 -1.44
CA LEU A 182 -2.36 6.84 -2.40
C LEU A 182 -1.12 7.70 -2.69
N LEU A 183 -0.24 7.87 -1.71
CA LEU A 183 1.09 8.44 -1.88
C LEU A 183 2.15 7.57 -1.18
N PRO A 184 3.38 7.51 -1.70
CA PRO A 184 4.50 6.92 -0.97
C PRO A 184 4.75 7.62 0.37
N GLY A 185 4.84 6.89 1.48
CA GLY A 185 4.92 7.42 2.85
C GLY A 185 6.31 7.94 3.22
N PHE A 186 6.65 9.14 2.73
CA PHE A 186 7.89 9.84 3.06
C PHE A 186 7.59 11.32 3.36
N ASP A 187 8.40 11.93 4.23
CA ASP A 187 8.38 13.38 4.48
C ASP A 187 9.16 14.17 3.40
N ASN A 188 9.97 13.47 2.59
CA ASN A 188 10.78 14.04 1.52
C ASN A 188 10.05 14.03 0.16
N THR A 189 9.65 15.21 -0.31
CA THR A 189 8.95 15.40 -1.59
C THR A 189 9.67 14.80 -2.81
N ASN A 190 11.01 14.83 -2.87
CA ASN A 190 11.74 14.24 -4.00
C ASN A 190 11.68 12.71 -3.99
N ALA A 191 11.72 12.10 -2.80
CA ALA A 191 11.55 10.66 -2.66
C ALA A 191 10.13 10.22 -3.06
N VAL A 192 9.11 10.95 -2.59
CA VAL A 192 7.70 10.74 -2.98
C VAL A 192 7.56 10.79 -4.51
N ARG A 193 8.07 11.86 -5.14
CA ARG A 193 8.00 12.05 -6.59
C ARG A 193 8.69 10.93 -7.37
N ALA A 194 9.90 10.55 -6.96
CA ALA A 194 10.63 9.49 -7.62
C ALA A 194 9.90 8.15 -7.57
N VAL A 195 9.43 7.75 -6.38
CA VAL A 195 8.72 6.49 -6.22
C VAL A 195 7.39 6.50 -6.97
N LEU A 196 6.64 7.60 -6.88
CA LEU A 196 5.40 7.80 -7.64
C LEU A 196 5.64 7.67 -9.15
N TYR A 197 6.74 8.22 -9.66
CA TYR A 197 7.06 8.16 -11.09
C TYR A 197 7.17 6.70 -11.56
N PHE A 198 7.90 5.86 -10.83
CA PHE A 198 8.05 4.44 -11.17
C PHE A 198 6.76 3.65 -11.00
N ILE A 199 5.93 3.98 -10.01
CA ILE A 199 4.59 3.39 -9.88
C ILE A 199 3.76 3.73 -11.13
N MET A 200 3.73 5.00 -11.54
CA MET A 200 3.00 5.42 -12.73
C MET A 200 3.57 4.79 -13.99
N CYS A 201 4.90 4.68 -14.12
CA CYS A 201 5.51 3.95 -15.25
C CYS A 201 5.15 2.47 -15.31
N SER A 202 4.86 1.87 -14.16
CA SER A 202 4.40 0.47 -14.08
C SER A 202 2.96 0.33 -14.56
N ILE A 203 2.11 1.33 -14.27
CA ILE A 203 0.67 1.27 -14.52
C ILE A 203 0.27 1.92 -15.84
N THR A 204 0.46 3.24 -15.99
CA THR A 204 -0.09 4.07 -17.09
C THR A 204 0.93 4.88 -17.91
N LYS A 205 2.08 5.24 -17.35
CA LYS A 205 3.01 6.22 -17.94
C LYS A 205 4.08 5.56 -18.82
N GLY A 206 4.04 5.85 -20.11
CA GLY A 206 5.01 5.35 -21.10
C GLY A 206 4.59 4.05 -21.78
N ASP A 207 5.21 3.76 -22.93
CA ASP A 207 4.77 2.70 -23.85
C ASP A 207 4.89 1.28 -23.28
N ASN A 208 5.77 1.09 -22.29
CA ASN A 208 6.01 -0.19 -21.64
C ASN A 208 5.19 -0.39 -20.35
N SER A 209 4.35 0.59 -19.99
CA SER A 209 3.42 0.47 -18.87
C SER A 209 2.38 -0.62 -19.12
N LEU A 210 1.85 -1.23 -18.05
CA LEU A 210 0.91 -2.34 -18.17
C LEU A 210 -0.34 -1.95 -18.96
N PHE A 211 -0.93 -0.78 -18.68
CA PHE A 211 -2.14 -0.32 -19.36
C PHE A 211 -1.87 -0.08 -20.84
N LYS A 212 -0.78 0.62 -21.17
CA LYS A 212 -0.47 0.93 -22.57
C LYS A 212 -0.23 -0.33 -23.40
N ARG A 213 0.42 -1.35 -22.82
CA ARG A 213 0.61 -2.64 -23.47
C ARG A 213 -0.71 -3.37 -23.71
N LEU A 214 -1.61 -3.41 -22.72
CA LEU A 214 -2.93 -4.03 -22.86
C LEU A 214 -3.77 -3.31 -23.93
N GLU A 215 -3.80 -1.97 -23.90
CA GLU A 215 -4.50 -1.17 -24.90
C GLU A 215 -3.96 -1.41 -26.32
N ASN A 216 -2.64 -1.48 -26.49
CA ASN A 216 -2.00 -1.79 -27.77
C ASN A 216 -2.33 -3.21 -28.26
N ALA A 217 -2.66 -4.14 -27.36
CA ALA A 217 -3.15 -5.48 -27.68
C ALA A 217 -4.68 -5.51 -27.92
N GLY A 218 -5.37 -4.36 -27.88
CA GLY A 218 -6.82 -4.28 -28.05
C GLY A 218 -7.62 -4.66 -26.79
N ILE A 219 -6.98 -4.71 -25.63
CA ILE A 219 -7.57 -5.13 -24.37
C ILE A 219 -7.82 -3.90 -23.49
N SER A 220 -9.06 -3.70 -23.05
CA SER A 220 -9.41 -2.67 -22.06
C SER A 220 -8.86 -3.07 -20.68
N PRO A 221 -7.89 -2.32 -20.08
CA PRO A 221 -7.28 -2.72 -18.81
C PRO A 221 -8.28 -2.81 -17.66
N LYS A 222 -9.23 -1.87 -17.60
CA LYS A 222 -10.23 -1.78 -16.51
C LYS A 222 -11.15 -2.99 -16.44
N ASP A 223 -11.29 -3.75 -17.54
CA ASP A 223 -12.05 -5.00 -17.55
C ASP A 223 -11.31 -6.13 -16.83
N TYR A 224 -10.03 -5.98 -16.50
CA TYR A 224 -9.24 -7.07 -15.92
C TYR A 224 -8.48 -6.66 -14.67
N ILE A 225 -8.05 -5.41 -14.56
CA ILE A 225 -7.24 -4.92 -13.45
C ILE A 225 -7.64 -3.50 -13.08
N ASN A 226 -7.88 -3.28 -11.78
CA ASN A 226 -8.16 -1.96 -11.22
C ASN A 226 -7.24 -1.68 -10.02
N PHE A 227 -6.94 -0.39 -9.86
CA PHE A 227 -6.09 0.14 -8.80
C PHE A 227 -6.90 1.02 -7.87
N PHE A 228 -6.71 0.81 -6.57
CA PHE A 228 -7.43 1.50 -5.52
C PHE A 228 -6.47 2.01 -4.45
N GLY A 229 -6.94 2.97 -3.67
CA GLY A 229 -6.30 3.41 -2.44
C GLY A 229 -7.26 3.35 -1.27
N MET A 230 -6.78 3.78 -0.11
CA MET A 230 -7.58 3.83 1.12
C MET A 230 -7.51 5.21 1.75
N ARG A 231 -8.65 5.70 2.23
CA ARG A 231 -8.78 7.01 2.90
C ARG A 231 -9.81 6.93 4.02
N ASN A 232 -9.61 7.74 5.06
CA ASN A 232 -10.59 7.93 6.13
C ASN A 232 -10.81 9.41 6.44
N HIS A 233 -11.87 9.71 7.20
CA HIS A 233 -12.12 11.02 7.78
C HIS A 233 -12.63 10.91 9.22
N ASP A 234 -12.48 12.00 9.97
CA ASP A 234 -13.05 12.12 11.32
C ASP A 234 -13.14 13.62 11.72
N ILE A 235 -13.60 13.89 12.94
CA ILE A 235 -13.59 15.19 13.59
C ILE A 235 -12.43 15.26 14.58
N LEU A 236 -11.46 16.14 14.31
CA LEU A 236 -10.34 16.43 15.20
C LEU A 236 -10.48 17.83 15.80
N MET A 237 -10.67 17.90 17.11
CA MET A 237 -10.84 19.17 17.84
C MET A 237 -11.91 20.07 17.20
N GLY A 238 -13.06 19.48 16.85
CA GLY A 238 -14.19 20.18 16.22
C GLY A 238 -14.02 20.47 14.73
N ARG A 239 -12.93 20.04 14.09
CA ARG A 239 -12.66 20.27 12.65
C ARG A 239 -12.75 18.96 11.88
N LEU A 240 -13.40 19.00 10.72
CA LEU A 240 -13.39 17.88 9.79
C LEU A 240 -11.96 17.71 9.22
N VAL A 241 -11.42 16.50 9.36
CA VAL A 241 -10.11 16.11 8.84
C VAL A 241 -10.23 14.83 8.02
N THR A 242 -9.32 14.64 7.07
CA THR A 242 -9.17 13.40 6.31
C THR A 242 -7.70 13.03 6.22
N GLU A 243 -7.41 11.74 6.17
CA GLU A 243 -6.05 11.24 5.95
C GLU A 243 -6.07 9.96 5.11
N ILE A 244 -4.99 9.74 4.35
CA ILE A 244 -4.74 8.49 3.63
C ILE A 244 -4.54 7.38 4.67
N ILE A 245 -5.17 6.22 4.47
CA ILE A 245 -4.79 5.02 5.20
C ILE A 245 -3.60 4.40 4.47
N TYR A 246 -2.45 4.35 5.14
CA TYR A 246 -1.22 3.88 4.53
C TYR A 246 -1.21 2.36 4.40
N VAL A 247 -1.36 1.89 3.17
CA VAL A 247 -1.27 0.46 2.84
C VAL A 247 0.20 0.05 2.86
N HIS A 248 0.58 -0.61 3.93
CA HIS A 248 1.90 -1.19 4.13
C HIS A 248 1.92 -2.71 3.89
N SER A 249 0.77 -3.34 3.68
CA SER A 249 0.65 -4.76 3.35
C SER A 249 1.61 -5.20 2.24
N LYS A 250 2.03 -6.47 2.28
CA LYS A 250 2.62 -7.18 1.13
C LYS A 250 1.97 -8.55 1.00
N LEU A 251 0.72 -8.53 0.54
CA LEU A 251 -0.16 -9.68 0.45
C LEU A 251 -0.62 -9.86 -0.99
N MET A 252 -0.65 -11.10 -1.44
CA MET A 252 -1.27 -11.52 -2.70
C MET A 252 -2.12 -12.76 -2.44
N ILE A 253 -3.42 -12.71 -2.70
CA ILE A 253 -4.34 -13.85 -2.65
C ILE A 253 -4.72 -14.23 -4.08
N ILE A 254 -4.66 -15.52 -4.37
CA ILE A 254 -4.81 -16.07 -5.70
C ILE A 254 -5.91 -17.15 -5.68
N ASP A 255 -6.94 -16.97 -6.53
CA ASP A 255 -8.08 -17.88 -6.70
C ASP A 255 -8.76 -18.35 -5.41
N ASP A 256 -8.68 -17.55 -4.32
CA ASP A 256 -9.13 -17.96 -3.00
C ASP A 256 -8.54 -19.30 -2.51
N ARG A 257 -7.38 -19.75 -3.04
CA ARG A 257 -6.72 -21.04 -2.71
C ARG A 257 -5.24 -20.90 -2.34
N MET A 258 -4.58 -19.87 -2.83
CA MET A 258 -3.19 -19.57 -2.49
C MET A 258 -3.07 -18.15 -1.94
N ALA A 259 -2.17 -17.94 -0.98
CA ALA A 259 -1.77 -16.61 -0.55
C ALA A 259 -0.25 -16.52 -0.40
N ILE A 260 0.32 -15.35 -0.71
CA ILE A 260 1.70 -14.99 -0.44
C ILE A 260 1.67 -13.77 0.48
N CYS A 261 2.28 -13.89 1.65
CA CYS A 261 2.33 -12.81 2.64
C CYS A 261 3.74 -12.73 3.24
N GLY A 262 4.26 -11.52 3.39
CA GLY A 262 5.60 -11.31 3.90
C GLY A 262 6.02 -9.85 3.92
N SER A 263 7.33 -9.61 3.79
CA SER A 263 7.93 -8.27 3.77
C SER A 263 8.20 -7.74 2.36
N ALA A 264 8.21 -8.61 1.34
CA ALA A 264 8.66 -8.25 0.00
C ALA A 264 7.66 -7.35 -0.74
N ASN A 265 8.09 -6.13 -1.04
CA ASN A 265 7.34 -5.23 -1.89
C ASN A 265 7.38 -5.66 -3.36
N ILE A 266 6.41 -5.20 -4.16
CA ILE A 266 6.52 -5.32 -5.63
C ILE A 266 7.48 -4.23 -6.13
N ASN A 267 8.78 -4.53 -6.05
CA ASN A 267 9.86 -3.74 -6.63
C ASN A 267 11.13 -4.60 -6.75
N ASP A 268 12.13 -4.12 -7.50
CA ASP A 268 13.39 -4.84 -7.63
C ASP A 268 14.19 -4.94 -6.31
N ARG A 269 14.02 -3.99 -5.40
CA ARG A 269 14.72 -3.96 -4.10
C ARG A 269 14.38 -5.19 -3.26
N SER A 270 13.11 -5.59 -3.28
CA SER A 270 12.61 -6.76 -2.57
C SER A 270 12.69 -8.05 -3.41
N LEU A 271 12.42 -7.98 -4.73
CA LEU A 271 12.20 -9.19 -5.55
C LEU A 271 13.45 -9.79 -6.21
N LEU A 272 14.56 -9.06 -6.36
CA LEU A 272 15.75 -9.60 -7.03
C LEU A 272 16.65 -10.47 -6.14
N GLY A 273 16.44 -10.46 -4.82
CA GLY A 273 17.20 -11.25 -3.84
C GLY A 273 18.67 -10.82 -3.62
N ASN A 274 19.22 -9.95 -4.47
CA ASN A 274 20.58 -9.42 -4.36
C ASN A 274 20.65 -7.99 -3.79
N ARG A 275 19.55 -7.53 -3.18
CA ARG A 275 19.41 -6.20 -2.58
C ARG A 275 18.97 -6.33 -1.12
N ASP A 276 17.70 -6.03 -0.81
CA ASP A 276 17.20 -6.17 0.56
C ASP A 276 16.89 -7.64 0.85
N SER A 277 17.18 -8.09 2.07
CA SER A 277 16.80 -9.42 2.53
C SER A 277 15.33 -9.41 2.92
N GLU A 278 14.51 -10.18 2.23
CA GLU A 278 13.07 -10.29 2.47
C GLU A 278 12.67 -11.69 2.94
N PHE A 279 11.48 -11.80 3.51
CA PHE A 279 10.90 -13.08 3.89
C PHE A 279 9.41 -13.12 3.53
N CYS A 280 8.97 -14.21 2.93
CA CYS A 280 7.56 -14.46 2.61
C CYS A 280 7.19 -15.91 2.93
N ILE A 281 5.94 -16.12 3.30
CA ILE A 281 5.31 -17.43 3.38
C ILE A 281 4.32 -17.57 2.22
N VAL A 282 4.38 -18.70 1.54
CA VAL A 282 3.37 -19.14 0.58
C VAL A 282 2.44 -20.11 1.29
N ILE A 283 1.15 -19.87 1.18
CA ILE A 283 0.08 -20.65 1.79
C ILE A 283 -0.71 -21.26 0.64
N ASN A 284 -0.87 -22.58 0.67
CA ASN A 284 -1.77 -23.32 -0.19
C ASN A 284 -2.81 -24.00 0.69
N ASP A 285 -4.08 -23.70 0.48
CA ASP A 285 -5.15 -24.34 1.24
C ASP A 285 -5.27 -25.82 0.87
N LEU A 286 -5.21 -26.67 1.88
CA LEU A 286 -5.55 -28.10 1.76
C LEU A 286 -7.02 -28.34 2.11
N GLU A 287 -7.58 -27.50 2.98
CA GLU A 287 -8.99 -27.54 3.33
C GLU A 287 -9.78 -26.63 2.41
N GLU A 288 -10.75 -27.22 1.70
CA GLU A 288 -11.59 -26.49 0.76
C GLU A 288 -13.04 -26.35 1.26
N GLU A 289 -13.72 -25.34 0.76
CA GLU A 289 -15.16 -25.10 0.91
C GLU A 289 -15.81 -24.76 -0.44
N ASP A 290 -17.13 -24.74 -0.47
CA ASP A 290 -17.88 -24.33 -1.65
C ASP A 290 -17.78 -22.81 -1.82
N GLY A 291 -17.38 -22.38 -3.01
CA GLY A 291 -17.33 -20.99 -3.44
C GLY A 291 -18.01 -20.79 -4.79
N ARG A 292 -17.96 -19.57 -5.30
CA ARG A 292 -18.52 -19.21 -6.61
C ARG A 292 -17.60 -18.25 -7.33
N PHE A 293 -17.39 -18.47 -8.63
CA PHE A 293 -16.74 -17.52 -9.52
C PHE A 293 -17.61 -17.30 -10.75
N ASN A 294 -18.09 -16.06 -10.91
CA ASN A 294 -19.01 -15.66 -11.96
C ASN A 294 -20.28 -16.54 -12.00
N GLY A 295 -20.86 -16.79 -10.83
CA GLY A 295 -22.03 -17.64 -10.63
C GLY A 295 -21.75 -19.15 -10.64
N GLU A 296 -20.60 -19.58 -11.18
CA GLU A 296 -20.27 -21.00 -11.30
C GLU A 296 -19.72 -21.56 -9.98
N PRO A 297 -20.19 -22.73 -9.51
CA PRO A 297 -19.66 -23.38 -8.33
C PRO A 297 -18.19 -23.75 -8.50
N VAL A 298 -17.36 -23.37 -7.52
CA VAL A 298 -15.93 -23.70 -7.48
C VAL A 298 -15.55 -24.18 -6.09
N ARG A 299 -14.44 -24.91 -5.98
CA ARG A 299 -13.83 -25.23 -4.70
C ARG A 299 -12.78 -24.17 -4.37
N VAL A 300 -12.93 -23.52 -3.24
CA VAL A 300 -12.01 -22.49 -2.75
C VAL A 300 -11.37 -22.95 -1.46
N GLY A 301 -10.19 -22.43 -1.16
CA GLY A 301 -9.50 -22.67 0.09
C GLY A 301 -10.19 -21.96 1.25
N LYS A 302 -10.32 -22.62 2.40
CA LYS A 302 -10.97 -22.02 3.58
C LYS A 302 -10.19 -20.83 4.11
N PHE A 303 -8.87 -20.93 4.23
CA PHE A 303 -8.05 -19.87 4.80
C PHE A 303 -7.99 -18.66 3.86
N CYS A 304 -7.58 -18.87 2.61
CA CYS A 304 -7.41 -17.83 1.60
C CYS A 304 -8.74 -17.13 1.26
N SER A 305 -9.82 -17.88 1.06
CA SER A 305 -11.14 -17.27 0.81
C SER A 305 -11.62 -16.44 2.00
N SER A 306 -11.47 -16.93 3.24
CA SER A 306 -11.88 -16.20 4.44
C SER A 306 -11.08 -14.91 4.62
N TRP A 307 -9.78 -14.93 4.31
CA TRP A 307 -8.92 -13.75 4.37
C TRP A 307 -9.37 -12.69 3.37
N ARG A 308 -9.59 -13.09 2.11
CA ARG A 308 -10.07 -12.18 1.07
C ARG A 308 -11.45 -11.61 1.41
N LYS A 309 -12.40 -12.42 1.91
CA LYS A 309 -13.74 -11.97 2.33
C LYS A 309 -13.62 -10.88 3.39
N LYS A 310 -12.84 -11.10 4.45
CA LYS A 310 -12.62 -10.10 5.52
C LYS A 310 -12.02 -8.80 5.01
N ILE A 311 -11.04 -8.88 4.11
CA ILE A 311 -10.45 -7.70 3.47
C ILE A 311 -11.52 -6.93 2.69
N PHE A 312 -12.31 -7.61 1.85
CA PHE A 312 -13.35 -6.94 1.06
C PHE A 312 -14.46 -6.37 1.92
N GLU A 313 -14.89 -7.08 2.95
CA GLU A 313 -15.87 -6.59 3.92
C GLU A 313 -15.37 -5.30 4.58
N MET A 314 -14.11 -5.26 5.00
CA MET A 314 -13.47 -4.09 5.61
C MET A 314 -13.31 -2.91 4.63
N LEU A 315 -12.82 -3.16 3.41
CA LEU A 315 -12.66 -2.13 2.39
C LEU A 315 -13.99 -1.49 1.99
N LEU A 316 -15.06 -2.29 1.93
CA LEU A 316 -16.42 -1.87 1.60
C LEU A 316 -17.24 -1.44 2.84
N GLY A 317 -16.67 -1.50 4.04
CA GLY A 317 -17.33 -1.08 5.28
C GLY A 317 -18.54 -1.92 5.67
N ILE A 318 -18.62 -3.18 5.22
CA ILE A 318 -19.77 -4.08 5.45
C ILE A 318 -19.51 -5.17 6.49
N GLN A 319 -18.38 -5.11 7.21
CA GLN A 319 -18.03 -6.15 8.20
C GLN A 319 -18.98 -6.19 9.42
N PHE A 320 -19.70 -5.10 9.70
CA PHE A 320 -20.65 -5.01 10.82
C PHE A 320 -22.11 -4.89 10.35
N GLU A 321 -22.34 -4.16 9.26
CA GLU A 321 -23.66 -3.97 8.66
C GLU A 321 -23.55 -4.07 7.13
N ASN A 322 -24.35 -4.90 6.49
CA ASN A 322 -24.38 -5.05 5.03
C ASN A 322 -25.74 -4.55 4.49
N PRO A 323 -25.98 -3.23 4.47
CA PRO A 323 -27.31 -2.66 4.19
C PRO A 323 -27.80 -2.98 2.78
N ASN A 324 -26.89 -3.19 1.83
CA ASN A 324 -27.19 -3.51 0.44
C ASN A 324 -27.13 -5.02 0.14
N ASN A 325 -26.95 -5.87 1.16
CA ASN A 325 -26.83 -7.32 1.04
C ASN A 325 -25.81 -7.75 -0.04
N ILE A 326 -24.67 -7.06 -0.06
CA ILE A 326 -23.58 -7.29 -1.02
C ILE A 326 -22.97 -8.67 -0.78
N ASP A 327 -22.88 -9.47 -1.83
CA ASP A 327 -22.23 -10.78 -1.80
C ASP A 327 -20.75 -10.64 -2.15
N VAL A 328 -19.88 -10.72 -1.13
CA VAL A 328 -18.42 -10.74 -1.33
C VAL A 328 -17.89 -12.13 -1.71
N THR A 329 -18.73 -13.17 -1.79
CA THR A 329 -18.29 -14.55 -2.02
C THR A 329 -17.93 -14.84 -3.47
N ASP A 330 -18.45 -14.04 -4.42
CA ASP A 330 -18.10 -14.11 -5.83
C ASP A 330 -17.29 -12.86 -6.26
N PRO A 331 -15.96 -12.87 -6.09
CA PRO A 331 -15.11 -11.73 -6.36
C PRO A 331 -14.90 -11.45 -7.86
N VAL A 332 -15.51 -12.21 -8.78
CA VAL A 332 -15.29 -12.00 -10.23
C VAL A 332 -16.54 -11.72 -11.04
N SER A 333 -17.72 -11.85 -10.42
CA SER A 333 -18.99 -11.44 -11.02
C SER A 333 -18.97 -9.97 -11.47
N ASP A 334 -19.66 -9.67 -12.57
CA ASP A 334 -19.77 -8.31 -13.10
C ASP A 334 -20.48 -7.37 -12.11
N GLU A 335 -21.43 -7.91 -11.35
CA GLU A 335 -22.17 -7.18 -10.31
C GLU A 335 -21.23 -6.74 -9.18
N PHE A 336 -20.49 -7.68 -8.58
CA PHE A 336 -19.56 -7.35 -7.50
C PHE A 336 -18.42 -6.45 -7.99
N TYR A 337 -17.85 -6.73 -9.16
CA TYR A 337 -16.76 -5.94 -9.72
C TYR A 337 -17.17 -4.49 -10.03
N SER A 338 -18.38 -4.30 -10.57
CA SER A 338 -18.94 -2.94 -10.80
C SER A 338 -19.22 -2.24 -9.48
N TYR A 339 -19.85 -2.93 -8.53
CA TYR A 339 -20.15 -2.38 -7.22
C TYR A 339 -18.90 -1.88 -6.48
N PHE A 340 -17.82 -2.67 -6.48
CA PHE A 340 -16.55 -2.30 -5.86
C PHE A 340 -15.98 -1.00 -6.46
N GLN A 341 -16.05 -0.85 -7.78
CA GLN A 341 -15.62 0.36 -8.48
C GLN A 341 -16.53 1.56 -8.19
N ASP A 342 -17.85 1.35 -8.14
CA ASP A 342 -18.81 2.40 -7.87
C ASP A 342 -18.66 2.97 -6.46
N VAL A 343 -18.43 2.12 -5.45
CA VAL A 343 -18.12 2.56 -4.08
C VAL A 343 -16.83 3.37 -4.05
N ALA A 344 -15.76 2.87 -4.69
CA ALA A 344 -14.49 3.58 -4.76
C ALA A 344 -14.63 4.97 -5.40
N LYS A 345 -15.36 5.05 -6.52
CA LYS A 345 -15.63 6.31 -7.24
C LYS A 345 -16.47 7.27 -6.43
N GLN A 346 -17.57 6.80 -5.83
CA GLN A 346 -18.42 7.62 -4.97
C GLN A 346 -17.62 8.21 -3.80
N ASN A 347 -16.81 7.38 -3.13
CA ASN A 347 -15.97 7.84 -2.04
C ASN A 347 -14.95 8.89 -2.52
N THR A 348 -14.26 8.65 -3.65
CA THR A 348 -13.33 9.62 -4.25
C THR A 348 -14.02 10.95 -4.48
N CYS A 349 -15.17 10.97 -5.17
CA CYS A 349 -15.88 12.21 -5.47
C CYS A 349 -16.29 12.98 -4.20
N ILE A 350 -16.78 12.28 -3.18
CA ILE A 350 -17.16 12.92 -1.89
C ILE A 350 -15.92 13.50 -1.21
N TYR A 351 -14.81 12.77 -1.16
CA TYR A 351 -13.57 13.25 -0.55
C TYR A 351 -12.99 14.46 -1.27
N GLU A 352 -12.95 14.44 -2.60
CA GLU A 352 -12.47 15.57 -3.42
C GLU A 352 -13.37 16.81 -3.26
N GLU A 353 -14.69 16.63 -3.23
CA GLU A 353 -15.61 17.75 -3.03
C GLU A 353 -15.50 18.35 -1.62
N VAL A 354 -15.45 17.50 -0.58
CA VAL A 354 -15.45 17.96 0.81
C VAL A 354 -14.11 18.56 1.21
N PHE A 355 -13.01 17.91 0.84
CA PHE A 355 -11.67 18.21 1.35
C PHE A 355 -10.68 18.73 0.31
N ALA A 356 -11.00 18.68 -0.99
CA ALA A 356 -10.04 18.89 -2.07
C ALA A 356 -8.78 18.02 -1.88
N THR A 357 -8.98 16.71 -1.73
CA THR A 357 -7.91 15.77 -1.38
C THR A 357 -6.87 15.61 -2.47
N MET A 358 -5.62 15.42 -2.04
CA MET A 358 -4.52 14.98 -2.90
C MET A 358 -4.13 13.53 -2.56
N PRO A 359 -3.62 12.75 -3.53
CA PRO A 359 -3.54 13.05 -4.97
C PRO A 359 -4.89 12.94 -5.68
N THR A 360 -5.02 13.55 -6.87
CA THR A 360 -6.26 13.58 -7.68
C THR A 360 -5.96 13.65 -9.18
N ASP A 361 -6.80 13.01 -10.00
CA ASP A 361 -6.76 13.08 -11.47
C ASP A 361 -7.17 14.45 -12.02
N HIS A 362 -7.68 15.36 -11.18
CA HIS A 362 -7.92 16.76 -11.54
C HIS A 362 -6.63 17.58 -11.72
N THR A 363 -5.49 17.06 -11.24
CA THR A 363 -4.21 17.78 -11.24
C THR A 363 -3.13 17.02 -12.01
N LYS A 364 -3.00 17.36 -13.28
CA LYS A 364 -2.03 16.82 -14.26
C LYS A 364 -0.69 17.55 -14.27
N THR A 365 -0.65 18.79 -13.74
CA THR A 365 0.57 19.61 -13.67
C THR A 365 0.83 20.18 -12.29
N PHE A 366 2.07 20.60 -12.01
CA PHE A 366 2.40 21.25 -10.74
C PHE A 366 1.63 22.57 -10.56
N ALA A 367 1.39 23.31 -11.64
CA ALA A 367 0.59 24.53 -11.60
C ALA A 367 -0.87 24.24 -11.19
N GLN A 368 -1.44 23.14 -11.68
CA GLN A 368 -2.78 22.71 -11.29
C GLN A 368 -2.83 22.27 -9.82
N ILE A 369 -1.79 21.63 -9.27
CA ILE A 369 -1.71 21.33 -7.83
C ILE A 369 -1.80 22.61 -7.01
N THR A 370 -0.99 23.63 -7.33
CA THR A 370 -1.01 24.90 -6.61
C THR A 370 -2.38 25.56 -6.67
N ALA A 371 -3.01 25.57 -7.85
CA ALA A 371 -4.36 26.11 -8.01
C ALA A 371 -5.40 25.33 -7.18
N TYR A 372 -5.33 24.00 -7.21
CA TYR A 372 -6.27 23.11 -6.50
C TYR A 372 -6.14 23.23 -4.98
N ASN A 373 -4.92 23.28 -4.44
CA ASN A 373 -4.68 23.44 -3.00
C ASN A 373 -5.22 24.75 -2.43
N ASN A 374 -5.23 25.80 -3.26
CA ASN A 374 -5.72 27.14 -2.93
C ASN A 374 -7.24 27.29 -3.09
N MET A 375 -7.94 26.27 -3.61
CA MET A 375 -9.40 26.31 -3.68
C MET A 375 -10.01 26.30 -2.27
N ALA A 376 -11.09 27.05 -2.12
CA ALA A 376 -11.87 27.04 -0.90
C ALA A 376 -12.50 25.65 -0.73
N LYS A 377 -12.30 25.04 0.44
CA LYS A 377 -12.72 23.66 0.72
C LYS A 377 -14.09 23.67 1.37
N MET A 378 -15.00 22.79 0.94
CA MET A 378 -16.36 22.75 1.49
C MET A 378 -16.36 22.53 3.01
N LYS A 379 -15.45 21.69 3.54
CA LYS A 379 -15.27 21.50 4.99
C LYS A 379 -15.09 22.80 5.79
N ASP A 380 -14.57 23.85 5.16
CA ASP A 380 -14.27 25.15 5.77
C ASP A 380 -15.39 26.18 5.48
N ILE A 381 -16.06 26.07 4.32
CA ILE A 381 -17.12 26.99 3.89
C ILE A 381 -18.48 26.62 4.50
N ASP A 382 -18.84 25.33 4.42
CA ASP A 382 -20.08 24.77 4.96
C ASP A 382 -19.82 23.41 5.63
N PRO A 383 -19.36 23.43 6.90
CA PRO A 383 -19.08 22.21 7.65
C PRO A 383 -20.31 21.31 7.86
N ILE A 384 -21.52 21.88 7.85
CA ILE A 384 -22.77 21.13 8.09
C ILE A 384 -23.11 20.32 6.84
N GLU A 385 -23.07 20.95 5.66
CA GLU A 385 -23.26 20.26 4.39
C GLU A 385 -22.13 19.23 4.15
N ALA A 386 -20.89 19.59 4.46
CA ALA A 386 -19.75 18.68 4.41
C ALA A 386 -20.01 17.41 5.24
N GLN A 387 -20.43 17.55 6.50
CA GLN A 387 -20.73 16.41 7.35
C GLN A 387 -21.92 15.58 6.82
N GLN A 388 -22.91 16.21 6.20
CA GLN A 388 -24.03 15.50 5.60
C GLN A 388 -23.60 14.68 4.37
N LYS A 389 -22.72 15.22 3.51
CA LYS A 389 -22.15 14.49 2.36
C LYS A 389 -21.28 13.32 2.80
N LEU A 390 -20.51 13.49 3.87
CA LEU A 390 -19.64 12.43 4.41
C LEU A 390 -20.41 11.20 4.90
N LYS A 391 -21.71 11.32 5.23
CA LYS A 391 -22.56 10.16 5.52
C LYS A 391 -22.78 9.24 4.31
N GLY A 392 -22.48 9.74 3.11
CA GLY A 392 -22.49 8.93 1.88
C GLY A 392 -21.21 8.15 1.65
N ILE A 393 -20.17 8.29 2.48
CA ILE A 393 -18.98 7.44 2.40
C ILE A 393 -19.32 6.03 2.85
N GLN A 394 -18.87 5.04 2.09
CA GLN A 394 -19.00 3.63 2.45
C GLN A 394 -17.64 2.95 2.48
N GLY A 395 -17.24 2.41 3.64
CA GLY A 395 -15.94 1.76 3.80
C GLY A 395 -14.76 2.74 3.67
N PHE A 396 -13.64 2.25 3.16
CA PHE A 396 -12.39 3.00 3.09
C PHE A 396 -11.81 3.10 1.67
N ILE A 397 -12.36 2.33 0.72
CA ILE A 397 -11.82 2.22 -0.62
C ILE A 397 -12.08 3.51 -1.42
N VAL A 398 -11.07 3.96 -2.17
CA VAL A 398 -11.17 5.06 -3.14
C VAL A 398 -10.46 4.68 -4.43
N GLU A 399 -10.79 5.34 -5.54
CA GLU A 399 -10.04 5.19 -6.79
C GLU A 399 -8.58 5.61 -6.59
N TYR A 400 -7.65 4.87 -7.21
CA TYR A 400 -6.27 5.31 -7.30
C TYR A 400 -6.14 6.32 -8.44
N PRO A 401 -5.54 7.52 -8.24
CA PRO A 401 -5.49 8.55 -9.26
C PRO A 401 -4.41 8.22 -10.32
N LEU A 402 -4.86 7.63 -11.44
CA LEU A 402 -4.02 7.08 -12.50
C LEU A 402 -3.40 8.15 -13.43
N TYR A 403 -3.92 9.38 -13.36
CA TYR A 403 -3.57 10.52 -14.22
C TYR A 403 -3.05 11.72 -13.42
N PHE A 404 -2.85 11.57 -12.11
CA PHE A 404 -2.17 12.56 -11.29
C PHE A 404 -0.75 12.84 -11.80
N LEU A 405 -0.45 14.12 -12.09
CA LEU A 405 0.81 14.59 -12.66
C LEU A 405 1.20 13.92 -14.00
N ASP A 406 0.23 13.41 -14.79
CA ASP A 406 0.52 12.67 -16.02
C ASP A 406 1.28 13.49 -17.08
N GLU A 407 1.07 14.80 -17.13
CA GLU A 407 1.71 15.77 -18.02
C GLU A 407 3.08 16.27 -17.54
N GLU A 408 3.53 15.87 -16.35
CA GLU A 408 4.80 16.32 -15.76
C GLU A 408 5.89 15.23 -15.83
N ASN A 409 7.13 15.64 -16.00
CA ASN A 409 8.29 14.81 -15.65
C ASN A 409 8.83 15.22 -14.30
N TYR A 410 8.37 14.53 -13.26
CA TYR A 410 8.68 14.85 -11.88
C TYR A 410 9.80 13.97 -11.29
N LEU A 411 10.63 13.36 -12.15
CA LEU A 411 11.89 12.77 -11.68
C LEU A 411 12.77 13.85 -11.03
N PRO A 412 13.41 13.57 -9.88
CA PRO A 412 14.29 14.52 -9.24
C PRO A 412 15.42 14.98 -10.17
N SER A 413 15.68 16.29 -10.22
CA SER A 413 16.77 16.87 -11.01
C SER A 413 18.11 16.24 -10.65
N VAL A 414 18.98 16.02 -11.64
CA VAL A 414 20.35 15.50 -11.48
C VAL A 414 21.24 16.34 -10.55
N ALA A 415 20.80 17.55 -10.17
CA ALA A 415 21.45 18.36 -9.14
C ALA A 415 21.19 17.86 -7.70
N THR A 416 20.07 17.16 -7.47
CA THR A 416 19.67 16.60 -6.16
C THR A 416 20.36 15.27 -5.87
N ARG A 417 20.46 14.86 -4.60
CA ARG A 417 21.05 13.56 -4.24
C ARG A 417 20.28 12.42 -4.91
N GLU A 418 18.96 12.49 -4.86
CA GLU A 418 18.05 11.54 -5.46
C GLU A 418 18.24 11.51 -6.99
N GLY A 419 18.26 12.67 -7.65
CA GLY A 419 18.44 12.75 -9.10
C GLY A 419 19.82 12.31 -9.58
N LYS A 420 20.89 12.50 -8.79
CA LYS A 420 22.20 11.91 -9.08
C LYS A 420 22.13 10.38 -9.07
N ASN A 421 21.50 9.81 -8.06
CA ASN A 421 21.31 8.36 -7.97
C ASN A 421 20.50 7.82 -9.17
N PHE A 422 19.54 8.59 -9.70
CA PHE A 422 18.80 8.22 -10.91
C PHE A 422 19.59 8.41 -12.22
N SER A 423 20.33 9.51 -12.39
CA SER A 423 21.07 9.79 -13.63
C SER A 423 22.20 8.80 -13.92
N PHE A 424 22.80 8.21 -12.89
CA PHE A 424 23.83 7.18 -13.05
C PHE A 424 23.29 5.83 -13.57
N HIS A 425 21.96 5.62 -13.62
CA HIS A 425 21.35 4.38 -14.10
C HIS A 425 20.44 4.57 -15.33
N TYR A 426 20.07 5.81 -15.67
CA TYR A 426 19.19 6.16 -16.81
C TYR A 426 19.92 6.74 -18.04
N GLN A 427 21.26 6.82 -18.02
CA GLN A 427 22.09 7.19 -19.18
C GLN A 427 22.67 5.98 -19.90
#